data_AF-A0A4Y7IKJ1-F1
#
_entry.id   AF-A0A4Y7IKJ1-F1
#
_cell.length_a   1.000
_cell.length_b   1.000
_cell.length_c   1.000
_cell.angle_alpha   90.00
_cell.angle_beta   90.00
_cell.angle_gamma   90.00
#
_symmetry.space_group_name_H-M   'P 1'
#
loop_
_entity.id
_entity.type
_entity.pdbx_description
1 polymer ?
#
loop_
_entity_poly.entity_id
_entity_poly.type
_entity_poly.pdbx_seq_one_letter_code
_entity_poly.pdbx_strand_id
1 'polypeptide(L)'
;MGENGELRVGVRRAMETQASSSVISFCSIQLGVLATASHVISTGTMLSVYYRPRMSPSEFLIPYDKYMSSVRNKYSIGARFRMKFEGEEGPKQRIVDTIVGIDDVDPVRWPRSEWRCLPLPS
;
A
#
# COMPACT_ATOMS: atom_id res chain seq x y z
N MET A 1 16.51 -19.10 -16.20
CA MET A 1 15.92 -19.90 -17.28
C MET A 1 14.60 -20.43 -16.74
N GLY A 2 13.47 -20.20 -17.40
CA GLY A 2 12.21 -20.79 -16.96
C GLY A 2 12.33 -22.32 -17.00
N GLU A 3 11.60 -23.03 -16.13
CA GLU A 3 11.66 -24.50 -16.04
C GLU A 3 11.38 -25.19 -17.39
N ASN A 4 10.69 -24.52 -18.32
CA ASN A 4 10.37 -25.00 -19.66
C ASN A 4 11.32 -24.49 -20.78
N GLY A 5 12.47 -23.89 -20.45
CA GLY A 5 13.40 -23.35 -21.46
C GLY A 5 12.93 -22.07 -22.16
N GLU A 6 11.79 -21.51 -21.77
CA GLU A 6 11.27 -20.26 -22.32
C GLU A 6 12.06 -19.04 -21.80
N LEU A 7 12.41 -18.13 -22.71
CA LEU A 7 13.02 -16.84 -22.40
C LEU A 7 11.95 -15.75 -22.39
N ARG A 8 11.94 -14.92 -21.34
CA ARG A 8 11.05 -13.77 -21.19
C ARG A 8 11.88 -12.52 -20.96
N VAL A 9 11.55 -11.45 -21.68
CA VAL A 9 12.20 -10.14 -21.55
C VAL A 9 11.14 -9.13 -21.11
N GLY A 10 11.48 -8.31 -20.11
CA GLY A 10 10.64 -7.23 -19.63
C GLY A 10 11.43 -5.93 -19.55
N VAL A 11 10.78 -4.81 -19.88
CA VAL A 11 11.38 -3.47 -19.75
C VAL A 11 10.77 -2.77 -18.53
N ARG A 12 11.63 -2.16 -17.71
CA ARG A 12 11.23 -1.36 -16.56
C ARG A 12 11.72 0.08 -16.77
N ARG A 13 10.81 1.03 -16.99
CA ARG A 13 11.17 2.47 -17.10
C ARG A 13 11.54 3.04 -15.73
N ALA A 14 12.35 4.08 -15.66
CA ALA A 14 12.54 4.84 -14.43
C ALA A 14 11.21 5.44 -13.94
N MET A 15 11.09 5.74 -12.64
CA MET A 15 9.93 6.47 -12.13
C MET A 15 9.98 7.93 -12.61
N GLU A 16 9.01 8.32 -13.43
CA GLU A 16 8.83 9.70 -13.87
C GLU A 16 7.46 10.19 -13.38
N THR A 17 7.38 11.43 -12.89
CA THR A 17 6.13 12.07 -12.47
C THR A 17 5.27 12.34 -13.69
N GLN A 18 4.56 11.32 -14.18
CA GLN A 18 3.61 11.49 -15.28
C GLN A 18 2.36 12.18 -14.76
N ALA A 19 2.07 13.36 -15.31
CA ALA A 19 0.78 14.03 -15.11
C ALA A 19 -0.33 13.16 -15.71
N SER A 20 -1.24 12.65 -14.87
CA SER A 20 -2.42 11.95 -15.35
C SER A 20 -3.35 12.95 -16.03
N SER A 21 -3.61 12.78 -17.33
CA SER A 21 -4.71 13.46 -18.01
C SER A 21 -6.04 12.84 -17.57
N SER A 22 -6.56 13.26 -16.42
CA SER A 22 -7.84 12.75 -15.91
C SER A 22 -9.01 13.54 -16.50
N VAL A 23 -9.96 12.84 -17.11
CA VAL A 23 -11.24 13.41 -17.59
C VAL A 23 -12.18 13.78 -16.42
N ILE A 24 -11.89 13.28 -15.22
CA ILE A 24 -12.69 13.47 -14.00
C ILE A 24 -11.79 14.07 -12.92
N SER A 25 -12.33 14.99 -12.10
CA SER A 25 -11.58 15.61 -11.02
C SER A 25 -11.10 14.59 -9.97
N PHE A 26 -9.96 14.87 -9.34
CA PHE A 26 -9.44 14.04 -8.26
C PHE A 26 -10.45 13.85 -7.11
N CYS A 27 -11.13 14.92 -6.68
CA CYS A 27 -12.14 14.86 -5.63
C CYS A 27 -13.31 13.92 -6.01
N SER A 28 -13.77 13.98 -7.26
CA SER A 28 -14.83 13.09 -7.75
C SER A 28 -14.41 11.63 -7.75
N ILE A 29 -13.14 11.33 -8.08
CA ILE A 29 -12.59 9.98 -7.98
C ILE A 29 -12.59 9.49 -6.53
N GLN A 30 -12.12 10.30 -5.58
CA GLN A 30 -12.07 9.92 -4.17
C GLN A 30 -13.47 9.63 -3.60
N LEU A 31 -14.44 10.51 -3.87
CA LEU A 31 -15.83 10.30 -3.44
C LEU A 31 -16.43 9.08 -4.12
N GLY A 32 -16.18 8.87 -5.41
CA GLY A 32 -16.64 7.71 -6.15
C GLY A 32 -16.12 6.38 -5.58
N VAL A 33 -14.85 6.33 -5.19
CA VAL A 33 -14.26 5.15 -4.53
C VAL A 33 -14.96 4.85 -3.21
N LEU A 34 -15.18 5.85 -2.35
CA LEU A 34 -15.85 5.67 -1.07
C LEU A 34 -17.32 5.25 -1.23
N ALA A 35 -18.04 5.90 -2.15
CA ALA A 35 -19.43 5.58 -2.45
C ALA A 35 -19.56 4.13 -2.96
N THR A 36 -18.67 3.72 -3.87
CA THR A 36 -18.67 2.37 -4.43
C THR A 36 -18.36 1.32 -3.36
N ALA A 37 -17.35 1.55 -2.52
CA ALA A 37 -17.01 0.63 -1.43
C ALA A 37 -18.19 0.45 -0.46
N SER A 38 -18.82 1.55 -0.04
CA SER A 38 -20.00 1.52 0.83
C SER A 38 -21.16 0.74 0.20
N HIS A 39 -21.45 1.01 -1.08
CA HIS A 39 -22.52 0.34 -1.81
C HIS A 39 -22.29 -1.17 -1.90
N VAL A 40 -21.08 -1.59 -2.23
CA VAL A 40 -20.75 -3.00 -2.43
C VAL A 40 -20.81 -3.78 -1.12
N ILE A 41 -20.35 -3.18 -0.01
CA ILE A 41 -20.50 -3.77 1.33
C ILE A 41 -21.99 -3.93 1.68
N SER A 42 -22.79 -2.88 1.43
CA SER A 42 -24.21 -2.88 1.77
C SER A 42 -25.04 -3.87 0.95
N THR A 43 -24.63 -4.14 -0.28
CA THR A 43 -25.36 -5.00 -1.22
C THR A 43 -24.76 -6.41 -1.35
N GLY A 44 -23.57 -6.65 -0.80
CA GLY A 44 -22.86 -7.92 -0.96
C GLY A 44 -22.44 -8.20 -2.41
N THR A 45 -22.21 -7.16 -3.22
CA THR A 45 -21.84 -7.29 -4.63
C THR A 45 -20.32 -7.40 -4.82
N MET A 46 -19.85 -7.49 -6.07
CA MET A 46 -18.42 -7.51 -6.39
C MET A 46 -17.97 -6.14 -6.92
N LEU A 47 -16.70 -5.81 -6.69
CA LEU A 47 -16.06 -4.62 -7.25
C LEU A 47 -14.69 -4.97 -7.85
N SER A 48 -14.30 -4.22 -8.87
CA SER A 48 -12.98 -4.34 -9.50
C SER A 48 -12.09 -3.19 -9.05
N VAL A 49 -10.88 -3.50 -8.59
CA VAL A 49 -9.86 -2.48 -8.23
C VAL A 49 -8.69 -2.57 -9.17
N TYR A 50 -8.24 -1.42 -9.68
CA TYR A 50 -7.03 -1.34 -10.50
C TYR A 50 -5.81 -1.08 -9.61
N TYR A 51 -4.91 -2.06 -9.51
CA TYR A 51 -3.68 -1.93 -8.73
C TYR A 51 -2.49 -1.54 -9.60
N ARG A 52 -1.85 -0.40 -9.29
CA ARG A 52 -0.62 0.10 -9.94
C ARG A 52 0.55 0.10 -8.94
N PRO A 53 1.28 -1.01 -8.75
CA PRO A 53 2.34 -1.11 -7.75
C PRO A 53 3.41 0.00 -7.89
N ARG A 54 3.67 0.44 -9.11
CA ARG A 54 4.67 1.50 -9.40
C ARG A 54 4.22 2.92 -9.06
N MET A 55 2.91 3.16 -9.00
CA MET A 55 2.33 4.45 -8.60
C MET A 55 1.78 4.42 -7.17
N SER A 56 1.78 3.24 -6.54
CA SER A 56 1.19 3.00 -5.22
C SER A 56 2.31 2.68 -4.24
N PRO A 57 2.77 3.64 -3.42
CA PRO A 57 3.90 3.42 -2.51
C PRO A 57 3.59 2.44 -1.37
N SER A 58 2.32 2.11 -1.14
CA SER A 58 1.88 1.19 -0.09
C SER A 58 0.85 0.19 -0.62
N GLU A 59 1.00 -1.08 -0.25
CA GLU A 59 0.00 -2.12 -0.52
C GLU A 59 -1.29 -1.80 0.23
N PHE A 60 -2.41 -1.63 -0.49
CA PHE A 60 -3.74 -1.40 0.10
C PHE A 60 -4.65 -2.64 0.04
N LEU A 61 -4.26 -3.67 -0.70
CA LEU A 61 -4.92 -4.98 -0.73
C LEU A 61 -4.00 -5.99 -0.03
N ILE A 62 -4.36 -6.36 1.19
CA ILE A 62 -3.58 -7.24 2.05
C ILE A 62 -4.43 -8.47 2.37
N PRO A 63 -3.90 -9.70 2.24
CA PRO A 63 -4.62 -10.90 2.68
C PRO A 63 -5.05 -10.78 4.14
N TYR A 64 -6.28 -11.18 4.45
CA TYR A 64 -6.88 -11.03 5.78
C TYR A 64 -6.01 -11.62 6.89
N ASP A 65 -5.47 -12.83 6.72
CA ASP A 65 -4.64 -13.48 7.74
C ASP A 65 -3.33 -12.73 8.00
N LYS A 66 -2.73 -12.16 6.94
CA LYS A 66 -1.52 -11.32 7.05
C LYS A 66 -1.85 -10.05 7.83
N TYR A 67 -2.98 -9.41 7.54
CA TYR A 67 -3.46 -8.25 8.31
C TYR A 67 -3.67 -8.60 9.79
N MET A 68 -4.47 -9.63 10.08
CA MET A 68 -4.78 -10.04 11.45
C MET A 68 -3.54 -10.46 12.25
N SER A 69 -2.57 -11.12 11.61
CA SER A 69 -1.28 -11.42 12.25
C SER A 69 -0.50 -10.16 12.62
N SER A 70 -0.57 -9.12 11.79
CA SER A 70 0.12 -7.85 12.00
C SER A 70 -0.50 -7.04 13.13
N VAL A 71 -1.83 -7.02 13.23
CA VAL A 71 -2.56 -6.31 14.30
C VAL A 71 -2.35 -6.98 15.66
N ARG A 72 -2.19 -8.32 15.70
CA ARG A 72 -1.87 -9.03 16.95
C ARG A 72 -0.45 -8.77 17.46
N ASN A 73 0.47 -8.36 16.58
CA ASN A 73 1.81 -7.98 17.00
C ASN A 73 1.73 -6.66 17.77
N LYS A 74 2.08 -6.69 19.04
CA LYS A 74 2.17 -5.47 19.85
C LYS A 74 3.42 -4.70 19.43
N TYR A 75 3.24 -3.63 18.66
CA TYR A 75 4.29 -2.66 18.41
C TYR A 75 4.44 -1.74 19.62
N SER A 76 5.67 -1.37 19.94
CA SER A 76 5.98 -0.42 21.00
C SER A 76 6.96 0.63 20.50
N ILE A 77 6.85 1.84 21.04
CA ILE A 77 7.84 2.90 20.79
C ILE A 77 9.23 2.38 21.19
N GLY A 78 10.24 2.64 20.34
CA GLY A 78 11.60 2.14 20.50
C GLY A 78 11.84 0.74 19.93
N ALA A 79 10.80 0.02 19.47
CA ALA A 79 10.99 -1.25 18.79
C ALA A 79 11.66 -1.05 17.42
N ARG A 80 12.61 -1.92 17.07
CA ARG A 80 13.26 -1.90 15.77
C ARG A 80 12.53 -2.82 14.81
N PHE A 81 12.23 -2.33 13.62
CA PHE A 81 11.62 -3.11 12.55
C PHE A 81 12.53 -3.13 11.32
N ARG A 82 12.25 -4.06 10.41
CA ARG A 82 12.99 -4.20 9.17
C ARG A 82 12.00 -4.21 8.01
N MET A 83 12.10 -3.21 7.14
CA MET A 83 11.29 -3.13 5.94
C MET A 83 12.13 -3.56 4.73
N LYS A 84 11.50 -4.30 3.81
CA LYS A 84 12.10 -4.58 2.50
C LYS A 84 11.60 -3.51 1.55
N PHE A 85 12.51 -2.74 0.97
CA PHE A 85 12.17 -1.83 -0.11
C PHE A 85 12.67 -2.41 -1.43
N GLU A 86 11.87 -2.30 -2.48
CA GLU A 86 12.32 -2.62 -3.83
C GLU A 86 13.14 -1.42 -4.34
N GLY A 87 14.44 -1.43 -4.07
CA GLY A 87 15.37 -0.43 -4.60
C GLY A 87 15.46 -0.49 -6.12
N GLU A 88 15.79 0.65 -6.75
CA GLU A 88 15.76 0.78 -8.20
C GLU A 88 16.83 -0.08 -8.90
N GLU A 89 17.93 -0.41 -8.24
CA GLU A 89 18.99 -1.32 -8.72
C GLU A 89 19.53 -2.17 -7.57
N GLY A 90 19.46 -3.49 -7.68
CA GLY A 90 20.17 -4.42 -6.78
C GLY A 90 19.33 -5.16 -5.72
N PRO A 91 19.97 -6.04 -4.92
CA PRO A 91 19.29 -6.94 -4.00
C PRO A 91 18.41 -6.17 -3.00
N LYS A 92 17.20 -6.69 -2.73
CA LYS A 92 16.18 -6.11 -1.82
C LYS A 92 16.84 -5.46 -0.60
N GLN A 93 16.98 -4.14 -0.62
CA GLN A 93 17.59 -3.42 0.48
C GLN A 93 16.66 -3.53 1.69
N ARG A 94 17.25 -3.92 2.81
CA ARG A 94 16.57 -4.09 4.09
C ARG A 94 16.92 -2.87 4.93
N ILE A 95 15.99 -1.93 5.02
CA ILE A 95 16.15 -0.79 5.92
C ILE A 95 15.72 -1.26 7.30
N VAL A 96 16.59 -1.06 8.29
CA VAL A 96 16.27 -1.28 9.71
C VAL A 96 15.98 0.07 10.31
N ASP A 97 14.86 0.16 11.00
CA ASP A 97 14.33 1.42 11.47
C ASP A 97 13.67 1.24 12.84
N THR A 98 13.32 2.34 13.52
CA THR A 98 12.80 2.35 14.89
C THR A 98 11.44 3.04 14.94
N ILE A 99 10.50 2.45 15.66
CA ILE A 99 9.16 3.03 15.87
C ILE A 99 9.29 4.23 16.79
N VAL A 100 8.98 5.42 16.28
CA VAL A 100 9.06 6.69 17.02
C VAL A 100 7.71 7.13 17.63
N GLY A 101 6.61 6.54 17.19
CA GLY A 101 5.25 6.83 17.66
C GLY A 101 4.26 5.78 17.18
N ILE A 102 3.01 5.87 17.64
CA ILE A 102 1.88 5.07 17.14
C ILE A 102 0.66 5.99 17.19
N ASP A 103 0.12 6.36 16.03
CA ASP A 103 -1.05 7.24 15.94
C ASP A 103 -1.80 7.04 14.61
N ASP A 104 -3.10 7.33 14.59
CA ASP A 104 -3.91 7.28 13.37
C ASP A 104 -3.45 8.39 12.41
N VAL A 105 -3.34 8.09 11.10
CA VAL A 105 -2.96 9.11 10.11
C VAL A 105 -4.02 10.20 9.94
N ASP A 106 -5.30 9.83 10.07
CA ASP A 106 -6.44 10.73 9.95
C ASP A 106 -7.52 10.28 10.95
N PRO A 107 -7.37 10.61 12.24
CA PRO A 107 -8.27 10.14 13.30
C PRO A 107 -9.69 10.68 13.15
N VAL A 108 -9.88 11.77 12.40
CA VAL A 108 -11.19 12.38 12.16
C VAL A 108 -11.99 11.56 11.16
N ARG A 109 -11.37 11.14 10.04
CA ARG A 109 -12.06 10.40 8.98
C ARG A 109 -11.98 8.89 9.15
N TRP A 110 -10.91 8.38 9.76
CA TRP A 110 -10.63 6.96 9.94
C TRP A 110 -10.17 6.66 11.38
N PRO A 111 -11.06 6.81 12.37
CA PRO A 111 -10.70 6.54 13.75
C PRO A 111 -10.32 5.07 13.95
N ARG A 112 -9.24 4.82 14.69
CA ARG A 112 -8.69 3.48 15.01
C ARG A 112 -8.27 2.71 13.76
N SER A 113 -7.66 3.40 12.81
CA SER A 113 -7.20 2.81 11.57
C SER A 113 -5.75 2.38 11.69
N GLU A 114 -5.48 1.09 11.45
CA GLU A 114 -4.12 0.56 11.39
C GLU A 114 -3.38 0.99 10.10
N TRP A 115 -4.00 1.83 9.27
CA TRP A 115 -3.39 2.33 8.03
C TRP A 115 -2.28 3.33 8.36
N ARG A 116 -1.03 2.89 8.15
CA ARG A 116 0.19 3.70 8.33
C ARG A 116 0.27 4.33 9.74
N CYS A 117 -0.23 3.63 10.75
CA CYS A 117 -0.21 4.09 12.14
C CYS A 117 1.18 4.10 12.79
N LEU A 118 2.19 3.54 12.11
CA LEU A 118 3.60 3.56 12.50
C LEU A 118 4.35 4.62 11.67
N PRO A 119 4.67 5.80 12.22
CA PRO A 119 5.49 6.80 11.54
C PRO A 119 6.90 6.27 11.26
N LEU A 120 7.39 6.52 10.05
CA LEU A 120 8.81 6.41 9.71
C LEU A 120 9.52 7.68 10.24
N PRO A 121 10.79 7.60 10.69
CA PRO A 121 11.56 8.79 11.01
C PRO A 121 11.71 9.66 9.75
N SER A 122 11.64 10.98 9.97
CA SER A 122 11.93 12.04 9.00
C SER A 122 13.39 12.08 8.59
#